data_AF-A0A1Y3QHJ8-F1
#
_entry.id   AF-A0A1Y3QHJ8-F1
#
_cell.length_a   1.000
_cell.length_b   1.000
_cell.length_c   1.000
_cell.angle_alpha   90.00
_cell.angle_beta   90.00
_cell.angle_gamma   90.00
#
_symmetry.space_group_name_H-M   'P 1'
#
loop_
_entity.id
_entity.type
_entity.pdbx_description
1 polymer ?
#
loop_
_entity_poly.entity_id
_entity_poly.type
_entity_poly.pdbx_seq_one_letter_code
_entity_poly.pdbx_strand_id
1 'polypeptide(L)'
;MPNDYLSFLMGAPELTDDELAALGVEIVERRGRSVRCLRIPASALEAYLELVAGKLEPTYWNEVIGENDIRFVFKLADGSVRRLTLGPDTEAEIAALCAELNEVPLEQTRNVLRYLATNTFYKDALARWYGVAAEAG
;
A
#
# COMPACT_ATOMS: atom_id res chain seq x y z
N MET A 1 -17.74 3.82 -13.09
CA MET A 1 -16.62 4.79 -13.09
C MET A 1 -15.39 3.99 -12.69
N PRO A 2 -14.18 4.24 -13.23
CA PRO A 2 -13.00 3.64 -12.63
C PRO A 2 -12.89 4.18 -11.21
N ASN A 3 -12.87 3.30 -10.22
CA ASN A 3 -12.65 3.71 -8.84
C ASN A 3 -11.16 3.95 -8.65
N ASP A 4 -10.80 5.08 -8.06
CA ASP A 4 -9.42 5.39 -7.70
C ASP A 4 -8.89 4.42 -6.63
N TYR A 5 -7.58 4.30 -6.56
CA TYR A 5 -6.87 3.57 -5.52
C TYR A 5 -6.33 4.53 -4.46
N LEU A 6 -6.24 4.08 -3.23
CA LEU A 6 -5.57 4.78 -2.14
C LEU A 6 -4.22 4.13 -1.84
N SER A 7 -3.19 4.93 -1.57
CA SER A 7 -1.88 4.42 -1.15
C SER A 7 -1.27 5.28 -0.05
N PHE A 8 -0.53 4.66 0.85
CA PHE A 8 0.22 5.27 1.94
C PHE A 8 1.70 5.06 1.63
N LEU A 9 2.25 5.99 0.85
CA LEU A 9 3.59 5.87 0.32
C LEU A 9 4.64 6.20 1.38
N MET A 10 5.46 5.21 1.71
CA MET A 10 6.64 5.29 2.57
C MET A 10 7.83 4.62 1.88
N GLY A 11 9.05 4.88 2.38
CA GLY A 11 10.24 4.17 1.91
C GLY A 11 10.63 4.44 0.46
N ALA A 12 10.14 5.53 -0.16
CA ALA A 12 10.46 5.90 -1.53
C ALA A 12 10.88 7.38 -1.62
N PRO A 13 11.98 7.79 -0.96
CA PRO A 13 12.40 9.20 -0.91
C PRO A 13 12.83 9.76 -2.27
N GLU A 14 13.28 8.90 -3.20
CA GLU A 14 13.65 9.30 -4.56
C GLU A 14 12.46 9.49 -5.50
N LEU A 15 11.26 9.04 -5.08
CA LEU A 15 10.04 9.21 -5.86
C LEU A 15 9.53 10.64 -5.64
N THR A 16 9.60 11.48 -6.66
CA THR A 16 9.29 12.92 -6.55
C THR A 16 7.80 13.19 -6.72
N ASP A 17 7.36 14.36 -6.26
CA ASP A 17 5.96 14.78 -6.44
C ASP A 17 5.63 15.10 -7.90
N ASP A 18 6.61 15.54 -8.69
CA ASP A 18 6.43 15.79 -10.13
C ASP A 18 6.18 14.49 -10.90
N GLU A 19 6.85 13.39 -10.52
CA GLU A 19 6.61 12.07 -11.11
C GLU A 19 5.22 11.52 -10.75
N LEU A 20 4.73 11.77 -9.53
CA LEU A 20 3.35 11.46 -9.15
C LEU A 20 2.35 12.30 -9.96
N ALA A 21 2.58 13.60 -10.04
CA ALA A 21 1.71 14.52 -10.77
C ALA A 21 1.67 14.21 -12.28
N ALA A 22 2.79 13.78 -12.88
CA ALA A 22 2.84 13.36 -14.28
C ALA A 22 1.96 12.14 -14.58
N LEU A 23 1.70 11.29 -13.57
CA LEU A 23 0.76 10.16 -13.65
C LEU A 23 -0.68 10.55 -13.28
N GLY A 24 -0.93 11.82 -12.92
CA GLY A 24 -2.21 12.28 -12.40
C GLY A 24 -2.51 11.78 -10.98
N VAL A 25 -1.50 11.30 -10.24
CA VAL A 25 -1.65 10.88 -8.84
C VAL A 25 -1.75 12.13 -7.97
N GLU A 26 -2.77 12.17 -7.11
CA GLU A 26 -2.97 13.28 -6.18
C GLU A 26 -2.39 12.94 -4.80
N ILE A 27 -1.63 13.87 -4.23
CA ILE A 27 -1.19 13.81 -2.83
C ILE A 27 -2.29 14.45 -1.97
N VAL A 28 -3.06 13.61 -1.29
CA VAL A 28 -4.22 14.07 -0.49
C VAL A 28 -3.83 14.53 0.91
N GLU A 29 -2.74 13.99 1.46
CA GLU A 29 -2.23 14.34 2.79
C GLU A 29 -0.72 14.06 2.85
N ARG A 30 0.01 14.83 3.67
CA ARG A 30 1.41 14.55 4.04
C ARG A 30 1.51 14.32 5.54
N ARG A 31 2.23 13.28 5.93
CA ARG A 31 2.52 12.97 7.33
C ARG A 31 4.03 13.03 7.58
N GLY A 32 4.47 14.13 8.17
CA GLY A 32 5.92 14.40 8.31
C GLY A 32 6.58 14.67 6.96
N ARG A 33 7.86 14.29 6.82
CA ARG A 33 8.68 14.65 5.64
C ARG A 33 8.64 13.63 4.51
N SER A 34 8.43 12.36 4.82
CA SER A 34 8.62 11.25 3.86
C SER A 34 7.33 10.52 3.51
N VAL A 35 6.25 10.69 4.28
CA VAL A 35 5.00 9.95 4.07
C VAL A 35 4.01 10.79 3.27
N ARG A 36 3.46 10.18 2.23
CA ARG A 36 2.42 10.77 1.37
C ARG A 36 1.22 9.84 1.30
N CYS A 37 0.05 10.35 1.64
CA CYS A 37 -1.20 9.68 1.38
C CYS A 37 -1.64 10.08 -0.04
N LEU A 38 -1.95 9.09 -0.88
CA LEU A 38 -2.14 9.26 -2.31
C LEU A 38 -3.51 8.77 -2.75
N ARG A 39 -4.03 9.42 -3.79
CA ARG A 39 -5.14 8.93 -4.59
C ARG A 39 -4.69 8.76 -6.03
N ILE A 40 -4.79 7.54 -6.53
CA ILE A 40 -4.21 7.08 -7.79
C ILE A 40 -5.34 6.76 -8.75
N PRO A 41 -5.43 7.44 -9.91
CA PRO A 41 -6.39 7.07 -10.94
C PRO A 41 -6.18 5.63 -11.39
N ALA A 42 -7.27 4.86 -11.58
CA ALA A 42 -7.17 3.48 -12.03
C ALA A 42 -6.38 3.33 -13.35
N SER A 43 -6.46 4.33 -14.24
CA SER A 43 -5.71 4.36 -15.49
C SER A 43 -4.19 4.50 -15.31
N ALA A 44 -3.73 4.99 -14.16
CA ALA A 44 -2.34 5.21 -13.82
C ALA A 44 -1.75 4.10 -12.93
N LEU A 45 -2.59 3.15 -12.48
CA LEU A 45 -2.22 2.17 -11.46
C LEU A 45 -0.94 1.39 -11.81
N GLU A 46 -0.87 0.79 -13.00
CA GLU A 46 0.30 -0.03 -13.37
C GLU A 46 1.58 0.80 -13.46
N ALA A 47 1.47 2.02 -14.02
CA ALA A 47 2.61 2.93 -14.12
C ALA A 47 3.08 3.40 -12.73
N TYR A 48 2.14 3.62 -11.81
CA TYR A 48 2.44 3.94 -10.42
C TYR A 48 3.17 2.79 -9.71
N LEU A 49 2.67 1.56 -9.84
CA LEU A 49 3.28 0.38 -9.21
C LEU A 49 4.70 0.13 -9.75
N GLU A 50 4.94 0.39 -11.03
CA GLU A 50 6.29 0.29 -11.62
C GLU A 50 7.23 1.36 -11.08
N LEU A 51 6.76 2.61 -11.00
CA LEU A 51 7.52 3.72 -10.43
C LEU A 51 7.90 3.43 -8.97
N VAL A 52 6.95 2.94 -8.18
CA VAL A 52 7.19 2.52 -6.79
C VAL A 52 8.21 1.40 -6.74
N ALA A 53 8.07 0.32 -7.51
CA ALA A 53 9.03 -0.78 -7.52
C ALA A 53 10.47 -0.34 -7.81
N GLY A 54 10.66 0.60 -8.74
CA GLY A 54 11.95 1.16 -9.08
C GLY A 54 12.58 1.98 -7.94
N LYS A 55 11.75 2.71 -7.18
CA LYS A 55 12.21 3.75 -6.24
C LYS A 55 11.99 3.44 -4.76
N LEU A 56 11.35 2.33 -4.45
CA LEU A 56 11.24 1.83 -3.10
C LEU A 56 12.64 1.46 -2.60
N GLU A 57 12.93 1.76 -1.34
CA GLU A 57 14.12 1.31 -0.65
C GLU A 57 14.01 -0.19 -0.33
N PRO A 58 15.13 -0.94 -0.29
CA PRO A 58 15.14 -2.28 0.28
C PRO A 58 14.51 -2.28 1.68
N THR A 59 13.91 -3.42 2.05
CA THR A 59 13.17 -3.65 3.30
C THR A 59 11.90 -2.82 3.49
N TYR A 60 11.42 -2.11 2.45
CA TYR A 60 10.13 -1.45 2.47
C TYR A 60 9.11 -2.15 1.56
N TRP A 61 7.84 -1.83 1.78
CA TRP A 61 6.74 -2.17 0.89
C TRP A 61 5.84 -0.96 0.69
N ASN A 62 5.01 -1.03 -0.33
CA ASN A 62 3.89 -0.14 -0.52
C ASN A 62 2.66 -0.92 -1.01
N GLU A 63 1.49 -0.40 -0.70
CA GLU A 63 0.22 -0.99 -1.04
C GLU A 63 -0.72 0.03 -1.68
N VAL A 64 -1.62 -0.49 -2.52
CA VAL A 64 -2.71 0.25 -3.14
C VAL A 64 -4.02 -0.46 -2.81
N ILE A 65 -5.00 0.27 -2.29
CA ILE A 65 -6.33 -0.23 -1.94
C ILE A 65 -7.32 0.31 -2.96
N GLY A 66 -7.87 -0.57 -3.79
CA GLY A 66 -9.00 -0.29 -4.66
C GLY A 66 -10.28 -0.95 -4.13
N GLU A 67 -11.40 -0.70 -4.81
CA GLU A 67 -12.70 -1.28 -4.42
C GLU A 67 -12.76 -2.81 -4.63
N ASN A 68 -12.04 -3.34 -5.62
CA ASN A 68 -12.11 -4.76 -5.99
C ASN A 68 -10.84 -5.55 -5.67
N ASP A 69 -9.71 -4.87 -5.47
CA ASP A 69 -8.42 -5.50 -5.22
C ASP A 69 -7.50 -4.61 -4.38
N ILE A 70 -6.62 -5.27 -3.63
CA ILE A 70 -5.52 -4.65 -2.91
C ILE A 70 -4.23 -5.24 -3.47
N ARG A 71 -3.28 -4.39 -3.88
CA ARG A 71 -2.01 -4.83 -4.45
C ARG A 71 -0.85 -4.30 -3.63
N PHE A 72 0.21 -5.10 -3.57
CA PHE A 72 1.41 -4.82 -2.82
C PHE A 72 2.63 -4.88 -3.72
N VAL A 73 3.59 -4.01 -3.43
CA VAL A 73 4.95 -4.02 -3.97
C VAL A 73 5.89 -4.09 -2.78
N PHE A 74 6.55 -5.23 -2.60
CA PHE A 74 7.58 -5.43 -1.58
C PHE A 74 8.95 -5.34 -2.24
N LYS A 75 9.91 -4.67 -1.59
CA LYS A 75 11.32 -4.73 -1.97
C LYS A 75 12.12 -5.35 -0.83
N LEU A 76 12.67 -6.53 -1.08
CA LEU A 76 13.37 -7.31 -0.06
C LEU A 76 14.77 -6.74 0.20
N ALA A 77 15.43 -7.24 1.24
CA ALA A 77 16.78 -6.79 1.63
C ALA A 77 17.83 -6.97 0.52
N ASP A 78 17.66 -7.97 -0.35
CA ASP A 78 18.52 -8.22 -1.52
C ASP A 78 18.19 -7.31 -2.72
N GLY A 79 17.21 -6.41 -2.57
CA GLY A 79 16.73 -5.50 -3.61
C GLY A 79 15.75 -6.14 -4.60
N SER A 80 15.44 -7.43 -4.48
CA SER A 80 14.44 -8.08 -5.32
C SER A 80 13.03 -7.55 -5.02
N VAL A 81 12.20 -7.49 -6.05
CA VAL A 81 10.83 -6.96 -5.96
C VAL A 81 9.82 -8.09 -6.06
N ARG A 82 8.86 -8.12 -5.12
CA ARG A 82 7.71 -9.03 -5.15
C ARG A 82 6.43 -8.21 -5.30
N ARG A 83 5.59 -8.60 -6.27
CA ARG A 83 4.27 -7.99 -6.50
C ARG A 83 3.20 -9.03 -6.20
N LEU A 84 2.28 -8.70 -5.31
CA LEU A 84 1.22 -9.61 -4.87
C LEU A 84 -0.12 -8.87 -4.87
N THR A 85 -1.18 -9.55 -5.30
CA THR A 85 -2.56 -9.09 -5.12
C THR A 85 -3.15 -9.88 -3.96
N LEU A 86 -3.79 -9.20 -3.00
CA LEU A 86 -4.41 -9.84 -1.85
C LEU A 86 -5.56 -10.75 -2.29
N GLY A 87 -5.47 -12.01 -1.90
CA GLY A 87 -6.49 -13.03 -2.15
C GLY A 87 -6.21 -14.29 -1.34
N PRO A 88 -7.09 -15.31 -1.43
CA PRO A 88 -7.00 -16.52 -0.61
C PRO A 88 -5.65 -17.25 -0.71
N ASP A 89 -5.03 -17.24 -1.89
CA ASP A 89 -3.77 -17.96 -2.16
C ASP A 89 -2.52 -17.15 -1.76
N THR A 90 -2.65 -15.84 -1.56
CA THR A 90 -1.53 -14.91 -1.35
C THR A 90 -1.54 -14.24 0.02
N GLU A 91 -2.67 -14.26 0.75
CA GLU A 91 -2.81 -13.56 2.04
C GLU A 91 -1.76 -14.02 3.06
N ALA A 92 -1.49 -15.32 3.15
CA ALA A 92 -0.49 -15.84 4.08
C ALA A 92 0.93 -15.34 3.76
N GLU A 93 1.28 -15.22 2.49
CA GLU A 93 2.57 -14.68 2.04
C GLU A 93 2.66 -13.18 2.33
N ILE A 94 1.61 -12.42 2.01
CA ILE A 94 1.53 -10.98 2.28
C ILE A 94 1.66 -10.72 3.79
N ALA A 95 0.94 -11.46 4.62
CA ALA A 95 1.02 -11.36 6.08
C ALA A 95 2.44 -11.62 6.59
N ALA A 96 3.11 -12.65 6.07
CA ALA A 96 4.49 -12.98 6.43
C ALA A 96 5.47 -11.87 6.03
N LEU A 97 5.37 -11.34 4.81
CA LEU A 97 6.21 -10.23 4.35
C LEU A 97 5.98 -8.95 5.16
N CYS A 98 4.73 -8.61 5.47
CA CYS A 98 4.43 -7.48 6.35
C CYS A 98 5.01 -7.68 7.76
N ALA A 99 4.95 -8.90 8.31
CA ALA A 99 5.51 -9.18 9.64
C ALA A 99 7.04 -9.06 9.65
N GLU A 100 7.69 -9.67 8.65
CA GLU A 100 9.14 -9.66 8.48
C GLU A 100 9.68 -8.24 8.33
N LEU A 101 9.11 -7.44 7.42
CA LEU A 101 9.61 -6.09 7.13
C LEU A 101 9.27 -5.05 8.22
N ASN A 102 8.29 -5.31 9.08
CA ASN A 102 8.02 -4.49 10.27
C ASN A 102 8.72 -5.00 11.55
N GLU A 103 9.39 -6.14 11.48
CA GLU A 103 9.97 -6.83 12.65
C GLU A 103 8.93 -7.09 13.76
N VAL A 104 7.70 -7.46 13.38
CA VAL A 104 6.59 -7.78 14.30
C VAL A 104 6.20 -9.27 14.23
N PRO A 105 5.58 -9.82 15.28
CA PRO A 105 5.01 -11.18 15.23
C PRO A 105 3.96 -11.33 14.13
N LEU A 106 3.94 -12.49 13.46
CA LEU A 106 2.99 -12.83 12.38
C LEU A 106 1.53 -12.65 12.81
N GLU A 107 1.23 -12.86 14.10
CA GLU A 107 -0.10 -12.69 14.67
C GLU A 107 -0.68 -11.28 14.45
N GLN A 108 0.19 -10.25 14.38
CA GLN A 108 -0.25 -8.86 14.15
C GLN A 108 -0.68 -8.60 12.70
N THR A 109 -0.15 -9.35 11.74
CA THR A 109 -0.39 -9.15 10.31
C THR A 109 -1.22 -10.26 9.67
N ARG A 110 -1.50 -11.35 10.40
CA ARG A 110 -2.19 -12.57 9.92
C ARG A 110 -3.52 -12.27 9.22
N ASN A 111 -4.25 -11.26 9.69
CA ASN A 111 -5.42 -10.73 9.00
C ASN A 111 -5.02 -9.41 8.34
N VAL A 112 -4.70 -9.46 7.03
CA VAL A 112 -4.12 -8.33 6.31
C VAL A 112 -5.09 -7.15 6.26
N LEU A 113 -6.39 -7.40 6.08
CA LEU A 113 -7.41 -6.35 6.04
C LEU A 113 -7.52 -5.61 7.38
N ARG A 114 -7.53 -6.32 8.51
CA ARG A 114 -7.53 -5.71 9.84
C ARG A 114 -6.22 -4.97 10.12
N TYR A 115 -5.09 -5.53 9.70
CA TYR A 115 -3.79 -4.89 9.84
C TYR A 115 -3.76 -3.56 9.07
N LEU A 116 -4.19 -3.52 7.81
CA LEU A 116 -4.30 -2.28 7.03
C LEU A 116 -5.29 -1.28 7.65
N ALA A 117 -6.37 -1.75 8.29
CA ALA A 117 -7.34 -0.89 8.96
C ALA A 117 -6.82 -0.16 10.20
N THR A 118 -5.64 -0.54 10.71
CA THR A 118 -4.93 0.23 11.75
C THR A 118 -4.43 1.57 11.22
N ASN A 119 -4.21 1.68 9.90
CA ASN A 119 -3.89 2.95 9.26
C ASN A 119 -5.17 3.76 9.04
N THR A 120 -5.30 4.86 9.78
CA THR A 120 -6.47 5.74 9.74
C THR A 120 -6.77 6.31 8.35
N PHE A 121 -5.78 6.39 7.46
CA PHE A 121 -6.00 6.86 6.08
C PHE A 121 -6.92 5.93 5.28
N TYR A 122 -6.91 4.62 5.57
CA TYR A 122 -7.70 3.63 4.84
C TYR A 122 -9.03 3.27 5.49
N LYS A 123 -9.29 3.78 6.70
CA LYS A 123 -10.39 3.35 7.56
C LYS A 123 -11.73 3.36 6.82
N ASP A 124 -12.08 4.47 6.18
CA ASP A 124 -13.37 4.62 5.50
C ASP A 124 -13.45 3.76 4.24
N ALA A 125 -12.35 3.64 3.50
CA ALA A 125 -12.28 2.83 2.29
C ALA A 125 -12.42 1.34 2.59
N LEU A 126 -11.71 0.82 3.60
CA LEU A 126 -11.78 -0.57 4.02
C LEU A 126 -13.16 -0.92 4.63
N ALA A 127 -13.75 -0.01 5.40
CA ALA A 127 -15.11 -0.18 5.90
C ALA A 127 -16.13 -0.24 4.76
N ARG A 128 -16.00 0.66 3.77
CA ARG A 128 -16.93 0.75 2.64
C ARG A 128 -16.80 -0.41 1.65
N TRP A 129 -15.58 -0.76 1.26
CA TRP A 129 -15.32 -1.71 0.17
C TRP A 129 -15.18 -3.16 0.65
N TYR A 130 -14.68 -3.37 1.86
CA TYR A 130 -14.37 -4.70 2.39
C TYR A 130 -15.12 -5.04 3.68
N GLY A 131 -15.97 -4.13 4.20
CA GLY A 131 -16.75 -4.38 5.41
C GLY A 131 -15.92 -4.52 6.69
N VAL A 132 -14.69 -4.00 6.70
CA VAL A 132 -13.82 -4.05 7.88
C VAL A 132 -14.33 -3.06 8.91
N ALA A 133 -14.90 -3.55 10.01
CA ALA A 133 -15.36 -2.69 11.09
C ALA A 133 -14.17 -1.93 11.71
N ALA A 134 -14.35 -0.63 11.91
CA ALA A 134 -13.50 0.13 12.81
C ALA A 134 -13.67 -0.44 14.23
N GLU A 135 -12.69 -1.18 14.75
CA GLU A 135 -12.73 -1.50 16.17
C GLU A 135 -12.63 -0.17 16.94
N ALA A 136 -13.63 0.07 17.79
CA ALA A 136 -13.65 1.21 18.69
C ALA A 136 -12.53 1.01 19.70
N GLY A 137 -11.42 1.71 19.50
CA GLY A 137 -10.42 1.92 20.54
C GLY A 137 -10.98 2.76 21.67
#